data_AF-A0A0P7APH6-F1
#
_entry.id   AF-A0A0P7APH6-F1
#
_cell.length_a   1.000
_cell.length_b   1.000
_cell.length_c   1.000
_cell.angle_alpha   90.00
_cell.angle_beta   90.00
_cell.angle_gamma   90.00
#
_symmetry.space_group_name_H-M   'P 1'
#
loop_
_entity.id
_entity.type
_entity.pdbx_description
1 polymer ?
#
loop_
_entity_poly.entity_id
_entity_poly.type
_entity_poly.pdbx_seq_one_letter_code
_entity_poly.pdbx_strand_id
1 'polypeptide(L)'
;MPFKSTELLLYFCKAEDPSGLGHTQRRKDCLSLAAQNPDGLRNSLLIAGIHYSFNVGHMEGFEMTFLHHKVEALRLVNKWLQTPESQVATACVKEISTLAFSECCLGDVATAETHLDGLMRFMDLYKPLNSKPQPHIDIEGELADRYFILTYNFVHGLKARLKDIIDSIKLPENRKEPNPSEVQFLMHKWHKDEVNGLETRLKAMRLFPAFFTTPPPGTVFQDIDAFPMIHCSRQLTDLAGPRLRGDCDAGDSLNQLWLDGAATRLLREFVTSHVQSIFGDGEKLPKQARLGRMMASWSGASSALGLYLQAVLGIWNAGQPVETRLLRRVLFILKQDLDRSDYVLESGDTISSDFWFWRAFVGAFSLAKHRCTKESGLRTLQLMFEDFIRRWIQKMDTTQWGEARRRLELIAFPPTVLGEDLGEQIWDRAVSKSRRP
;
A
#
# COMPACT_ATOMS: atom_id res chain seq x y z
N MET A 1 -24.44 -18.66 13.18
CA MET A 1 -23.00 -18.61 12.85
C MET A 1 -22.22 -19.34 13.93
N PRO A 2 -21.16 -20.10 13.59
CA PRO A 2 -20.43 -20.95 14.52
C PRO A 2 -19.51 -20.15 15.47
N PHE A 3 -19.07 -20.79 16.56
CA PHE A 3 -18.01 -20.32 17.46
C PHE A 3 -18.07 -18.82 17.80
N LYS A 4 -19.19 -18.28 18.31
CA LYS A 4 -19.30 -16.85 18.68
C LYS A 4 -19.07 -15.83 17.55
N SER A 5 -19.14 -16.23 16.28
CA SER A 5 -18.97 -15.29 15.14
C SER A 5 -19.93 -14.11 15.18
N THR A 6 -21.18 -14.33 15.64
CA THR A 6 -22.16 -13.25 15.82
C THR A 6 -21.70 -12.25 16.89
N GLU A 7 -21.15 -12.74 18.01
CA GLU A 7 -20.64 -11.89 19.09
C GLU A 7 -19.43 -11.07 18.63
N LEU A 8 -18.52 -11.68 17.86
CA LEU A 8 -17.37 -10.99 17.28
C LEU A 8 -17.80 -9.89 16.30
N LEU A 9 -18.78 -10.19 15.44
CA LEU A 9 -19.34 -9.21 14.51
C LEU A 9 -20.02 -8.06 15.25
N LEU A 10 -20.81 -8.36 16.28
CA LEU A 10 -21.45 -7.35 17.12
C LEU A 10 -20.43 -6.50 17.88
N TYR A 11 -19.36 -7.10 18.41
CA TYR A 11 -18.24 -6.37 18.99
C TYR A 11 -17.66 -5.37 17.98
N PHE A 12 -17.36 -5.83 16.77
CA PHE A 12 -16.77 -5.00 15.73
C PHE A 12 -17.68 -3.86 15.29
N CYS A 13 -19.00 -4.09 15.23
CA CYS A 13 -19.99 -3.06 14.98
C CYS A 13 -20.10 -2.05 16.12
N LYS A 14 -20.06 -2.52 17.39
CA LYS A 14 -20.32 -1.73 18.59
C LYS A 14 -19.12 -0.98 19.13
N ALA A 15 -17.90 -1.25 18.66
CA ALA A 15 -16.69 -0.59 19.16
C ALA A 15 -16.67 0.95 18.90
N GLU A 16 -17.80 1.59 18.58
CA GLU A 16 -18.01 2.98 18.19
C GLU A 16 -17.29 4.01 19.08
N ASP A 17 -16.87 5.08 18.42
CA ASP A 17 -16.44 6.35 19.03
C ASP A 17 -17.64 7.32 18.85
N PRO A 18 -18.16 7.99 19.90
CA PRO A 18 -19.37 8.82 19.83
C PRO A 18 -19.30 10.06 18.91
N SER A 19 -18.14 10.35 18.31
CA SER A 19 -17.76 11.69 17.85
C SER A 19 -17.95 11.99 16.35
N GLY A 20 -18.69 11.18 15.56
CA GLY A 20 -18.88 11.52 14.13
C GLY A 20 -20.00 10.79 13.38
N LEU A 21 -21.22 11.33 13.44
CA LEU A 21 -22.44 10.81 12.79
C LEU A 21 -22.28 10.47 11.29
N GLY A 22 -21.48 11.24 10.53
CA GLY A 22 -21.26 11.02 9.09
C GLY A 22 -20.32 9.84 8.74
N HIS A 23 -19.36 9.51 9.61
CA HIS A 23 -18.49 8.34 9.44
C HIS A 23 -19.18 7.04 9.85
N THR A 24 -20.17 7.13 10.74
CA THR A 24 -20.91 5.97 11.26
C THR A 24 -21.83 5.36 10.20
N GLN A 25 -22.48 6.17 9.35
CA GLN A 25 -23.34 5.67 8.27
C GLN A 25 -22.52 4.93 7.21
N ARG A 26 -21.47 5.56 6.67
CA ARG A 26 -20.59 4.95 5.64
C ARG A 26 -19.95 3.63 6.11
N ARG A 27 -19.64 3.50 7.40
CA ARG A 27 -19.11 2.26 8.00
C ARG A 27 -20.14 1.14 8.03
N LYS A 28 -21.38 1.44 8.45
CA LYS A 28 -22.49 0.50 8.45
C LYS A 28 -22.78 0.02 7.02
N ASP A 29 -22.69 0.94 6.06
CA ASP A 29 -22.85 0.63 4.64
C ASP A 29 -21.73 -0.32 4.16
N CYS A 30 -20.45 -0.05 4.45
CA CYS A 30 -19.32 -0.91 4.04
C CYS A 30 -19.44 -2.35 4.56
N LEU A 31 -19.69 -2.52 5.86
CA LEU A 31 -19.80 -3.86 6.45
C LEU A 31 -21.06 -4.58 5.96
N SER A 32 -22.18 -3.86 5.81
CA SER A 32 -23.41 -4.46 5.27
C SER A 32 -23.24 -4.94 3.83
N LEU A 33 -22.54 -4.17 2.99
CA LEU A 33 -22.24 -4.54 1.60
C LEU A 33 -21.25 -5.71 1.52
N ALA A 34 -20.22 -5.74 2.36
CA ALA A 34 -19.30 -6.87 2.45
C ALA A 34 -20.02 -8.15 2.90
N ALA A 35 -20.99 -8.03 3.82
CA ALA A 35 -21.75 -9.15 4.35
C ALA A 35 -22.75 -9.77 3.35
N GLN A 36 -23.03 -9.12 2.22
CA GLN A 36 -23.86 -9.69 1.14
C GLN A 36 -23.16 -10.84 0.42
N ASN A 37 -21.83 -10.89 0.49
CA ASN A 37 -21.01 -11.96 -0.06
C ASN A 37 -20.46 -12.85 1.09
N PRO A 38 -20.63 -14.18 1.06
CA PRO A 38 -20.09 -15.07 2.09
C PRO A 38 -18.58 -14.92 2.33
N ASP A 39 -17.81 -14.73 1.27
CA ASP A 39 -16.36 -14.53 1.35
C ASP A 39 -16.02 -13.16 1.93
N GLY A 40 -16.80 -12.13 1.55
CA GLY A 40 -16.68 -10.79 2.12
C GLY A 40 -16.99 -10.75 3.63
N LEU A 41 -18.00 -11.50 4.07
CA LEU A 41 -18.31 -11.66 5.49
C LEU A 41 -17.19 -12.38 6.24
N ARG A 42 -16.65 -13.47 5.69
CA ARG A 42 -15.54 -14.21 6.31
C ARG A 42 -14.30 -13.34 6.48
N ASN A 43 -13.89 -12.63 5.44
CA ASN A 43 -12.76 -11.71 5.52
C ASN A 43 -13.01 -10.59 6.53
N SER A 44 -14.23 -10.07 6.60
CA SER A 44 -14.62 -9.09 7.64
C SER A 44 -14.52 -9.66 9.07
N LEU A 45 -14.87 -10.94 9.28
CA LEU A 45 -14.72 -11.61 10.57
C LEU A 45 -13.26 -11.86 10.96
N LEU A 46 -12.39 -12.16 9.99
CA LEU A 46 -10.94 -12.24 10.22
C LEU A 46 -10.38 -10.87 10.66
N ILE A 47 -10.74 -9.80 9.95
CA ILE A 47 -10.36 -8.44 10.34
C ILE A 47 -10.92 -8.07 11.72
N ALA A 48 -12.16 -8.44 12.04
CA ALA A 48 -12.75 -8.22 13.36
C ALA A 48 -11.96 -8.92 14.48
N GLY A 49 -11.51 -10.16 14.25
CA GLY A 49 -10.66 -10.91 15.17
C GLY A 49 -9.30 -10.22 15.41
N ILE A 50 -8.67 -9.72 14.34
CA ILE A 50 -7.42 -8.95 14.46
C ILE A 50 -7.66 -7.63 15.20
N HIS A 51 -8.75 -6.92 14.91
CA HIS A 51 -9.11 -5.68 15.60
C HIS A 51 -9.28 -5.94 17.10
N TYR A 52 -9.97 -7.03 17.48
CA TYR A 52 -10.06 -7.45 18.88
C TYR A 52 -8.68 -7.73 19.48
N SER A 53 -7.85 -8.50 18.79
CA SER A 53 -6.50 -8.84 19.26
C SER A 53 -5.61 -7.62 19.45
N PHE A 54 -5.68 -6.62 18.57
CA PHE A 54 -4.92 -5.38 18.71
C PHE A 54 -5.43 -4.53 19.87
N ASN A 55 -6.74 -4.46 20.05
CA ASN A 55 -7.37 -3.70 21.12
C ASN A 55 -7.06 -4.28 22.51
N VAL A 56 -7.22 -5.60 22.66
CA VAL A 56 -7.09 -6.29 23.96
C VAL A 56 -5.65 -6.76 24.22
N GLY A 57 -4.89 -7.07 23.17
CA GLY A 57 -3.52 -7.57 23.23
C GLY A 57 -3.38 -9.08 23.09
N HIS A 58 -4.49 -9.82 23.05
CA HIS A 58 -4.53 -11.27 22.84
C HIS A 58 -5.85 -11.68 22.20
N MET A 59 -5.94 -12.93 21.73
CA MET A 59 -7.10 -13.43 20.97
C MET A 59 -8.04 -14.36 21.75
N GLU A 60 -7.70 -14.77 22.99
CA GLU A 60 -8.38 -15.83 23.75
C GLU A 60 -9.92 -15.80 23.70
N GLY A 61 -10.54 -14.61 23.80
CA GLY A 61 -12.00 -14.46 23.76
C GLY A 61 -12.67 -14.89 22.44
N PHE A 62 -11.93 -14.87 21.33
CA PHE A 62 -12.43 -15.17 19.99
C PHE A 62 -11.48 -16.07 19.16
N GLU A 63 -10.47 -16.68 19.78
CA GLU A 63 -9.44 -17.48 19.08
C GLU A 63 -10.03 -18.60 18.24
N MET A 64 -10.92 -19.41 18.81
CA MET A 64 -11.61 -20.48 18.06
C MET A 64 -12.44 -19.95 16.90
N THR A 65 -13.05 -18.77 17.05
CA THR A 65 -13.78 -18.08 15.97
C THR A 65 -12.86 -17.75 14.82
N PHE A 66 -11.72 -17.13 15.14
CA PHE A 66 -10.76 -16.67 14.17
C PHE A 66 -10.12 -17.85 13.42
N LEU A 67 -9.66 -18.87 14.16
CA LEU A 67 -9.08 -20.08 13.58
C LEU A 67 -10.07 -20.82 12.68
N HIS A 68 -11.36 -20.89 13.06
CA HIS A 68 -12.38 -21.48 12.21
C HIS A 68 -12.47 -20.77 10.85
N HIS A 69 -12.62 -19.44 10.84
CA HIS A 69 -12.70 -18.67 9.59
C HIS A 69 -11.41 -18.72 8.77
N LYS A 70 -10.25 -18.75 9.42
CA LYS A 70 -8.95 -18.90 8.77
C LYS A 70 -8.82 -20.25 8.06
N VAL A 71 -9.24 -21.34 8.71
CA VAL A 71 -9.25 -22.69 8.12
C VAL A 71 -10.22 -22.76 6.94
N GLU A 72 -11.41 -22.16 7.05
CA GLU A 72 -12.36 -22.11 5.93
C GLU A 72 -11.82 -21.32 4.74
N ALA A 73 -11.14 -20.19 4.97
CA ALA A 73 -10.46 -19.42 3.92
C ALA A 73 -9.39 -20.28 3.20
N LEU A 74 -8.55 -21.00 3.95
CA LEU A 74 -7.56 -21.91 3.39
C LEU A 74 -8.19 -23.04 2.56
N ARG A 75 -9.30 -23.62 3.02
CA ARG A 75 -10.04 -24.66 2.28
C ARG A 75 -10.55 -24.14 0.94
N LEU A 76 -11.07 -22.91 0.90
CA LEU A 76 -11.56 -22.30 -0.33
C LEU A 76 -10.44 -21.97 -1.30
N VAL A 77 -9.35 -21.37 -0.82
CA VAL A 77 -8.16 -21.14 -1.65
C VAL A 77 -7.69 -22.44 -2.28
N ASN A 78 -7.53 -23.51 -1.48
CA ASN A 78 -7.12 -24.82 -2.01
C ASN A 78 -8.10 -25.39 -3.05
N LYS A 79 -9.41 -25.23 -2.84
CA LYS A 79 -10.43 -25.64 -3.81
C LYS A 79 -10.28 -24.87 -5.13
N TRP A 80 -10.13 -23.54 -5.06
CA TRP A 80 -10.01 -22.69 -6.24
C TRP A 80 -8.71 -22.92 -7.01
N LEU A 81 -7.61 -23.22 -6.31
CA LEU A 81 -6.35 -23.61 -6.94
C LEU A 81 -6.45 -24.93 -7.71
N GLN A 82 -7.34 -25.84 -7.31
CA GLN A 82 -7.57 -27.13 -7.99
C GLN A 82 -8.56 -27.03 -9.16
N THR A 83 -9.45 -26.03 -9.15
CA THR A 83 -10.48 -25.82 -10.19
C THR A 83 -10.43 -24.39 -10.70
N PRO A 84 -9.45 -24.08 -11.56
CA PRO A 84 -9.19 -22.69 -11.90
C PRO A 84 -10.20 -22.15 -12.92
N GLU A 85 -11.24 -21.51 -12.41
CA GLU A 85 -12.17 -20.71 -13.19
C GLU A 85 -11.77 -19.23 -13.13
N SER A 86 -11.76 -18.56 -14.29
CA SER A 86 -11.36 -17.13 -14.38
C SER A 86 -12.21 -16.22 -13.50
N GLN A 87 -13.46 -16.59 -13.21
CA GLN A 87 -14.39 -15.82 -12.38
C GLN A 87 -14.02 -15.84 -10.90
N VAL A 88 -13.20 -16.80 -10.47
CA VAL A 88 -12.84 -17.01 -9.06
C VAL A 88 -11.46 -16.42 -8.73
N ALA A 89 -10.70 -16.01 -9.75
CA ALA A 89 -9.35 -15.49 -9.58
C ALA A 89 -9.29 -14.27 -8.65
N THR A 90 -10.23 -13.33 -8.78
CA THR A 90 -10.30 -12.15 -7.94
C THR A 90 -10.62 -12.49 -6.48
N ALA A 91 -11.57 -13.38 -6.24
CA ALA A 91 -11.90 -13.85 -4.89
C ALA A 91 -10.69 -14.53 -4.24
N CYS A 92 -9.98 -15.36 -5.00
CA CYS A 92 -8.74 -16.01 -4.56
C CYS A 92 -7.65 -15.00 -4.18
N VAL A 93 -7.45 -13.94 -4.97
CA VAL A 93 -6.51 -12.86 -4.63
C VAL A 93 -6.88 -12.21 -3.29
N LYS A 94 -8.16 -11.91 -3.06
CA LYS A 94 -8.63 -11.30 -1.81
C LYS A 94 -8.45 -12.23 -0.60
N GLU A 95 -8.77 -13.52 -0.73
CA GLU A 95 -8.60 -14.50 0.35
C GLU A 95 -7.11 -14.71 0.70
N ILE A 96 -6.24 -14.93 -0.29
CA ILE A 96 -4.79 -15.09 -0.03
C ILE A 96 -4.20 -13.81 0.59
N SER A 97 -4.64 -12.63 0.11
CA SER A 97 -4.24 -11.35 0.71
C SER A 97 -4.73 -11.20 2.15
N THR A 98 -5.92 -11.71 2.48
CA THR A 98 -6.46 -11.66 3.85
C THR A 98 -5.70 -12.59 4.76
N LEU A 99 -5.33 -13.78 4.28
CA LEU A 99 -4.46 -14.71 5.01
C LEU A 99 -3.09 -14.09 5.26
N ALA A 100 -2.42 -13.54 4.24
CA ALA A 100 -1.14 -12.86 4.41
C ALA A 100 -1.20 -11.72 5.43
N PHE A 101 -2.23 -10.87 5.34
CA PHE A 101 -2.45 -9.78 6.29
C PHE A 101 -2.66 -10.31 7.72
N SER A 102 -3.45 -11.37 7.86
CA SER A 102 -3.80 -12.00 9.14
C SER A 102 -2.59 -12.58 9.84
N GLU A 103 -1.76 -13.36 9.13
CA GLU A 103 -0.53 -13.95 9.69
C GLU A 103 0.44 -12.86 10.13
N CYS A 104 0.59 -11.83 9.30
CA CYS A 104 1.44 -10.67 9.60
C CYS A 104 0.98 -9.97 10.88
N CYS A 105 -0.32 -9.74 11.03
CA CYS A 105 -0.89 -9.12 12.23
C CYS A 105 -0.75 -9.98 13.50
N LEU A 106 -0.59 -11.30 13.36
CA LEU A 106 -0.34 -12.21 14.48
C LEU A 106 1.15 -12.49 14.72
N GLY A 107 2.02 -11.72 14.08
CA GLY A 107 3.47 -11.79 14.27
C GLY A 107 4.17 -12.86 13.43
N ASP A 108 3.45 -13.62 12.60
CA ASP A 108 4.03 -14.59 11.68
C ASP A 108 4.31 -13.96 10.30
N VAL A 109 5.36 -13.14 10.28
CA VAL A 109 5.80 -12.42 9.06
C VAL A 109 6.28 -13.39 7.98
N ALA A 110 6.92 -14.51 8.35
CA ALA A 110 7.44 -15.49 7.40
C ALA A 110 6.30 -16.20 6.64
N THR A 111 5.24 -16.61 7.35
CA THR A 111 4.05 -17.19 6.70
C THR A 111 3.33 -16.15 5.85
N ALA A 112 3.26 -14.88 6.29
CA ALA A 112 2.70 -13.80 5.48
C ALA A 112 3.45 -13.61 4.15
N GLU A 113 4.78 -13.63 4.17
CA GLU A 113 5.61 -13.55 2.95
C GLU A 113 5.42 -14.78 2.04
N THR A 114 5.25 -15.96 2.63
CA THR A 114 4.94 -17.18 1.88
C THR A 114 3.60 -17.06 1.14
N HIS A 115 2.58 -16.49 1.79
CA HIS A 115 1.31 -16.20 1.12
C HIS A 115 1.46 -15.18 -0.01
N LEU A 116 2.26 -14.12 0.18
CA LEU A 116 2.52 -13.13 -0.87
C LEU A 116 3.29 -13.73 -2.06
N ASP A 117 4.27 -14.60 -1.82
CA ASP A 117 4.98 -15.32 -2.90
C ASP A 117 4.03 -16.22 -3.69
N GLY A 118 3.20 -16.99 -2.97
CA GLY A 118 2.16 -17.82 -3.59
C GLY A 118 1.16 -17.00 -4.40
N LEU A 119 0.75 -15.84 -3.87
CA LEU A 119 -0.13 -14.90 -4.56
C LEU A 119 0.49 -14.37 -5.86
N MET A 120 1.80 -14.05 -5.86
CA MET A 120 2.46 -13.58 -7.08
C MET A 120 2.46 -14.67 -8.16
N ARG A 121 2.77 -15.92 -7.78
CA ARG A 121 2.70 -17.08 -8.70
C ARG A 121 1.29 -17.26 -9.25
N PHE A 122 0.28 -17.14 -8.40
CA PHE A 122 -1.12 -17.24 -8.80
C PHE A 122 -1.50 -16.13 -9.80
N MET A 123 -1.17 -14.88 -9.50
CA MET A 123 -1.50 -13.75 -10.37
C MET A 123 -0.78 -13.79 -11.72
N ASP A 124 0.44 -14.32 -11.78
CA ASP A 124 1.16 -14.51 -13.04
C ASP A 124 0.44 -15.51 -13.97
N LEU A 125 -0.21 -16.53 -13.41
CA LEU A 125 -0.97 -17.53 -14.15
C LEU A 125 -2.34 -17.00 -14.62
N TYR A 126 -3.07 -16.31 -13.74
CA TYR A 126 -4.49 -15.96 -13.98
C TYR A 126 -4.73 -14.52 -14.42
N LYS A 127 -3.77 -13.62 -14.21
CA LYS A 127 -3.85 -12.21 -14.63
C LYS A 127 -2.49 -11.79 -15.21
N PRO A 128 -2.04 -12.39 -16.33
CA PRO A 128 -0.74 -12.07 -16.90
C PRO A 128 -0.69 -10.60 -17.34
N LEU A 129 0.45 -9.94 -17.12
CA LEU A 129 0.62 -8.50 -17.37
C LEU A 129 0.45 -8.11 -18.85
N ASN A 130 0.60 -9.05 -19.77
CA ASN A 130 0.47 -8.83 -21.22
C ASN A 130 -0.95 -9.12 -21.76
N SER A 131 -1.92 -9.36 -20.88
CA SER A 131 -3.33 -9.52 -21.27
C SER A 131 -3.80 -8.29 -22.04
N LYS A 132 -4.53 -8.45 -23.15
CA LYS A 132 -5.13 -7.32 -23.86
C LYS A 132 -5.97 -6.50 -22.87
N PRO A 133 -5.85 -5.17 -22.85
CA PRO A 133 -6.69 -4.33 -22.00
C PRO A 133 -8.14 -4.66 -22.32
N GLN A 134 -8.91 -5.11 -21.33
CA GLN A 134 -10.35 -5.17 -21.51
C GLN A 134 -10.87 -3.73 -21.58
N PRO A 135 -11.80 -3.43 -22.50
CA PRO A 135 -12.31 -2.07 -22.71
C PRO A 135 -13.08 -1.51 -21.50
N HIS A 136 -13.39 -2.35 -20.51
CA HIS A 136 -14.01 -1.95 -19.25
C HIS A 136 -13.03 -2.21 -18.09
N ILE A 137 -12.98 -1.26 -17.14
CA ILE A 137 -12.30 -1.47 -15.86
C ILE A 137 -13.04 -2.61 -15.16
N ASP A 138 -12.39 -3.75 -15.03
CA ASP A 138 -12.83 -4.84 -14.17
C ASP A 138 -12.81 -4.33 -12.72
N ILE A 139 -13.98 -3.92 -12.22
CA ILE A 139 -14.18 -3.38 -10.87
C ILE A 139 -13.69 -4.37 -9.82
N GLU A 140 -13.97 -5.66 -10.05
CA GLU A 140 -13.56 -6.72 -9.14
C GLU A 140 -12.04 -6.89 -9.16
N GLY A 141 -11.44 -6.93 -10.34
CA GLY A 141 -10.00 -6.97 -10.54
C GLY A 141 -9.26 -5.77 -9.93
N GLU A 142 -9.83 -4.57 -10.02
CA GLU A 142 -9.32 -3.36 -9.37
C GLU A 142 -9.43 -3.48 -7.84
N LEU A 143 -10.53 -3.97 -7.27
CA LEU A 143 -10.63 -4.21 -5.82
C LEU A 143 -9.61 -5.23 -5.33
N ALA A 144 -9.36 -6.29 -6.09
CA ALA A 144 -8.32 -7.26 -5.77
C ALA A 144 -6.93 -6.62 -5.77
N ASP A 145 -6.59 -5.85 -6.83
CA ASP A 145 -5.30 -5.16 -6.89
C ASP A 145 -5.16 -4.17 -5.72
N ARG A 146 -6.22 -3.43 -5.37
CA ARG A 146 -6.23 -2.50 -4.23
C ARG A 146 -5.95 -3.18 -2.90
N TYR A 147 -6.61 -4.31 -2.64
CA TYR A 147 -6.42 -5.02 -1.39
C TYR A 147 -5.05 -5.69 -1.33
N PHE A 148 -4.57 -6.25 -2.44
CA PHE A 148 -3.19 -6.71 -2.56
C PHE A 148 -2.17 -5.59 -2.29
N ILE A 149 -2.38 -4.39 -2.85
CA ILE A 149 -1.52 -3.22 -2.61
C ILE A 149 -1.47 -2.86 -1.12
N LEU A 150 -2.64 -2.81 -0.47
CA LEU A 150 -2.72 -2.55 0.97
C LEU A 150 -1.95 -3.61 1.76
N THR A 151 -2.19 -4.89 1.46
CA THR A 151 -1.58 -6.01 2.17
C THR A 151 -0.06 -6.04 2.03
N TYR A 152 0.49 -5.93 0.82
CA TYR A 152 1.96 -5.99 0.67
C TYR A 152 2.62 -4.80 1.36
N ASN A 153 2.02 -3.60 1.26
CA ASN A 153 2.55 -2.42 1.95
C ASN A 153 2.54 -2.64 3.46
N PHE A 154 1.45 -3.18 4.01
CA PHE A 154 1.37 -3.48 5.43
C PHE A 154 2.44 -4.49 5.87
N VAL A 155 2.60 -5.59 5.13
CA VAL A 155 3.59 -6.65 5.44
C VAL A 155 5.01 -6.09 5.41
N HIS A 156 5.38 -5.37 4.35
CA HIS A 156 6.72 -4.77 4.23
C HIS A 156 6.98 -3.73 5.32
N GLY A 157 5.97 -2.97 5.73
CA GLY A 157 6.07 -1.98 6.80
C GLY A 157 6.28 -2.60 8.17
N LEU A 158 5.47 -3.61 8.49
CA LEU A 158 5.61 -4.31 9.76
C LEU A 158 6.96 -5.02 9.84
N LYS A 159 7.40 -5.67 8.76
CA LYS A 159 8.71 -6.31 8.69
C LYS A 159 9.84 -5.31 8.95
N ALA A 160 9.76 -4.12 8.36
CA ALA A 160 10.77 -3.08 8.58
C ALA A 160 10.81 -2.62 10.05
N ARG A 161 9.64 -2.32 10.63
CA ARG A 161 9.53 -1.92 12.04
C ARG A 161 10.05 -3.00 12.97
N LEU A 162 9.68 -4.26 12.74
CA LEU A 162 10.13 -5.39 13.54
C LEU A 162 11.65 -5.52 13.49
N LYS A 163 12.25 -5.43 12.30
CA LYS A 163 13.70 -5.45 12.13
C LYS A 163 14.37 -4.32 12.91
N ASP A 164 13.92 -3.07 12.72
CA ASP A 164 14.52 -1.91 13.36
C ASP A 164 14.47 -2.01 14.90
N ILE A 165 13.39 -2.58 15.46
CA ILE A 165 13.26 -2.75 16.90
C ILE A 165 14.10 -3.92 17.43
N ILE A 166 14.18 -5.04 16.69
CA ILE A 166 15.09 -6.14 17.04
C ILE A 166 16.54 -5.64 17.05
N ASP A 167 16.93 -4.88 16.03
CA ASP A 167 18.28 -4.31 15.89
C ASP A 167 18.57 -3.30 17.02
N SER A 168 17.57 -2.53 17.49
CA SER A 168 17.75 -1.55 18.57
C SER A 168 17.89 -2.16 19.96
N ILE A 169 17.37 -3.38 20.20
CA ILE A 169 17.38 -4.03 21.52
C ILE A 169 18.77 -4.66 21.84
N LYS A 170 19.80 -4.55 20.98
CA LYS A 170 21.15 -5.14 21.18
C LYS A 170 21.08 -6.57 21.71
N LEU A 171 20.24 -7.39 21.10
CA LEU A 171 20.12 -8.80 21.50
C LEU A 171 21.46 -9.49 21.25
N PRO A 172 21.91 -10.39 22.16
CA PRO A 172 23.15 -11.13 21.95
C PRO A 172 23.09 -11.87 20.62
N GLU A 173 24.22 -11.93 19.90
CA GLU A 173 24.36 -12.43 18.50
C GLU A 173 23.80 -13.85 18.27
N ASN A 174 23.48 -14.59 19.33
CA ASN A 174 22.94 -15.95 19.31
C ASN A 174 21.43 -16.06 19.64
N ARG A 175 20.68 -14.96 19.75
CA ARG A 175 19.23 -15.05 20.02
C ARG A 175 18.50 -15.48 18.74
N LYS A 176 17.73 -16.56 18.83
CA LYS A 176 16.80 -16.97 17.76
C LYS A 176 15.82 -15.83 17.47
N GLU A 177 15.39 -15.70 16.22
CA GLU A 177 14.32 -14.78 15.82
C GLU A 177 13.11 -14.96 16.77
N PRO A 178 12.45 -13.84 17.17
CA PRO A 178 11.32 -13.93 18.09
C PRO A 178 10.22 -14.79 17.47
N ASN A 179 9.65 -15.68 18.28
CA ASN A 179 8.52 -16.48 17.82
C ASN A 179 7.28 -15.57 17.61
N PRO A 180 6.25 -16.02 16.86
CA PRO A 180 5.08 -15.21 16.55
C PRO A 180 4.38 -14.60 17.78
N SER A 181 4.29 -15.35 18.89
CA SER A 181 3.69 -14.86 20.14
C SER A 181 4.48 -13.73 20.79
N GLU A 182 5.82 -13.80 20.78
CA GLU A 182 6.69 -12.71 21.21
C GLU A 182 6.53 -11.48 20.32
N VAL A 183 6.47 -11.66 19.01
CA VAL A 183 6.22 -10.58 18.05
C VAL A 183 4.86 -9.93 18.30
N GLN A 184 3.80 -10.72 18.50
CA GLN A 184 2.45 -10.23 18.78
C GLN A 184 2.41 -9.38 20.06
N PHE A 185 3.07 -9.85 21.13
CA PHE A 185 3.19 -9.10 22.38
C PHE A 185 3.89 -7.76 22.18
N LEU A 186 5.02 -7.77 21.47
CA LEU A 186 5.78 -6.58 21.13
C LEU A 186 4.97 -5.60 20.28
N MET A 187 4.28 -6.09 19.24
CA MET A 187 3.40 -5.29 18.40
C MET A 187 2.32 -4.59 19.21
N HIS A 188 1.64 -5.30 20.11
CA HIS A 188 0.61 -4.71 20.96
C HIS A 188 1.16 -3.58 21.84
N LYS A 189 2.34 -3.77 22.42
CA LYS A 189 3.04 -2.72 23.18
C LYS A 189 3.32 -1.51 22.30
N TRP A 190 3.92 -1.72 21.13
CA TRP A 190 4.30 -0.63 20.23
C TRP A 190 3.11 0.14 19.64
N HIS A 191 1.98 -0.53 19.42
CA HIS A 191 0.75 0.14 19.03
C HIS A 191 0.31 1.14 20.11
N LYS A 192 0.56 0.87 21.38
CA LYS A 192 0.25 1.77 22.50
C LYS A 192 1.29 2.87 22.69
N ASP A 193 2.57 2.56 22.47
CA ASP A 193 3.67 3.52 22.65
C ASP A 193 3.70 4.60 21.55
N GLU A 194 3.23 4.28 20.34
CA GLU A 194 3.15 5.22 19.22
C GLU A 194 2.05 6.28 19.41
N VAL A 195 2.33 7.53 19.02
CA VAL A 195 1.39 8.66 19.16
C VAL A 195 0.06 8.36 18.46
N ASN A 196 -1.00 8.22 19.25
CA ASN A 196 -2.35 7.82 18.81
C ASN A 196 -2.36 6.52 17.97
N GLY A 197 -1.36 5.65 18.13
CA GLY A 197 -1.09 4.52 17.26
C GLY A 197 -2.20 3.47 17.29
N LEU A 198 -2.57 2.99 18.48
CA LEU A 198 -3.57 1.95 18.65
C LEU A 198 -4.94 2.45 18.18
N GLU A 199 -5.36 3.62 18.65
CA GLU A 199 -6.65 4.22 18.29
C GLU A 199 -6.77 4.42 16.77
N THR A 200 -5.72 4.97 16.13
CA THR A 200 -5.71 5.21 14.69
C THR A 200 -5.78 3.90 13.89
N ARG A 201 -5.06 2.85 14.31
CA ARG A 201 -5.14 1.52 13.67
C ARG A 201 -6.52 0.92 13.78
N LEU A 202 -7.12 0.93 14.97
CA LEU A 202 -8.47 0.40 15.18
C LEU A 202 -9.50 1.16 14.35
N LYS A 203 -9.39 2.50 14.27
CA LYS A 203 -10.24 3.34 13.40
C LYS A 203 -10.08 3.00 11.92
N ALA A 204 -8.86 2.74 11.45
CA ALA A 204 -8.60 2.32 10.07
C ALA A 204 -9.16 0.92 9.78
N MET A 205 -8.90 -0.06 10.66
CA MET A 205 -9.33 -1.45 10.50
C MET A 205 -10.85 -1.60 10.35
N ARG A 206 -11.63 -0.72 10.98
CA ARG A 206 -13.10 -0.70 10.83
C ARG A 206 -13.59 -0.42 9.41
N LEU A 207 -12.75 0.15 8.58
CA LEU A 207 -13.06 0.49 7.19
C LEU A 207 -12.53 -0.55 6.20
N PHE A 208 -11.78 -1.56 6.65
CA PHE A 208 -11.29 -2.64 5.79
C PHE A 208 -12.39 -3.43 5.08
N PRO A 209 -13.60 -3.63 5.64
CA PRO A 209 -14.68 -4.28 4.90
C PRO A 209 -14.98 -3.65 3.53
N ALA A 210 -14.66 -2.37 3.32
CA ALA A 210 -14.79 -1.71 2.02
C ALA A 210 -14.05 -2.43 0.88
N PHE A 211 -12.89 -3.05 1.16
CA PHE A 211 -12.12 -3.82 0.19
C PHE A 211 -12.79 -5.15 -0.21
N PHE A 212 -13.72 -5.63 0.62
CA PHE A 212 -14.44 -6.89 0.42
C PHE A 212 -15.87 -6.68 -0.12
N THR A 213 -16.28 -5.43 -0.31
CA THR A 213 -17.61 -5.12 -0.83
C THR A 213 -17.77 -5.64 -2.26
N THR A 214 -19.03 -5.92 -2.62
CA THR A 214 -19.45 -6.08 -4.01
C THR A 214 -20.08 -4.75 -4.43
N PRO A 215 -19.38 -3.89 -5.20
CA PRO A 215 -19.93 -2.59 -5.56
C PRO A 215 -21.18 -2.73 -6.41
N PRO A 216 -22.16 -1.81 -6.30
CA PRO A 216 -23.32 -1.81 -7.17
C PRO A 216 -22.93 -1.80 -8.66
N PRO A 217 -23.73 -2.40 -9.56
CA PRO A 217 -23.50 -2.33 -11.00
C PRO A 217 -23.34 -0.88 -11.49
N GLY A 218 -22.31 -0.62 -12.31
CA GLY A 218 -22.02 0.72 -12.83
C GLY A 218 -21.20 1.61 -11.90
N THR A 219 -20.69 1.08 -10.78
CA THR A 219 -19.74 1.79 -9.91
C THR A 219 -18.49 2.19 -10.69
N VAL A 220 -18.08 3.46 -10.59
CA VAL A 220 -16.79 3.94 -11.11
C VAL A 220 -15.98 4.45 -9.94
N PHE A 221 -14.79 3.90 -9.72
CA PHE A 221 -13.88 4.42 -8.70
C PHE A 221 -13.44 5.84 -9.08
N GLN A 222 -13.60 6.76 -8.14
CA GLN A 222 -13.17 8.14 -8.33
C GLN A 222 -11.67 8.28 -8.02
N ASP A 223 -11.03 9.23 -8.69
CA ASP A 223 -9.68 9.66 -8.30
C ASP A 223 -9.73 10.25 -6.89
N ILE A 224 -8.66 10.02 -6.15
CA ILE A 224 -8.47 10.52 -4.79
C ILE A 224 -7.56 11.74 -4.79
N ASP A 225 -7.72 12.60 -3.80
CA ASP A 225 -6.71 13.60 -3.46
C ASP A 225 -5.64 12.93 -2.59
N ALA A 226 -4.44 12.75 -3.15
CA ALA A 226 -3.34 12.07 -2.47
C ALA A 226 -2.60 12.95 -1.44
N PHE A 227 -2.95 14.23 -1.31
CA PHE A 227 -2.26 15.15 -0.39
C PHE A 227 -2.13 14.63 1.05
N PRO A 228 -3.17 14.06 1.71
CA PRO A 228 -3.02 13.52 3.07
C PRO A 228 -1.99 12.40 3.19
N MET A 229 -1.89 11.55 2.16
CA MET A 229 -0.86 10.50 2.11
C MET A 229 0.53 11.11 1.94
N ILE A 230 0.67 12.04 1.00
CA ILE A 230 1.93 12.73 0.72
C ILE A 230 2.42 13.52 1.92
N HIS A 231 1.52 14.14 2.67
CA HIS A 231 1.84 14.81 3.92
C HIS A 231 2.47 13.85 4.94
N CYS A 232 1.90 12.65 5.12
CA CYS A 232 2.51 11.63 5.98
C CYS A 232 3.88 11.18 5.45
N SER A 233 4.04 11.04 4.13
CA SER A 233 5.32 10.69 3.51
C SER A 233 6.40 11.75 3.69
N ARG A 234 6.05 13.04 3.66
CA ARG A 234 7.01 14.13 3.98
C ARG A 234 7.56 13.99 5.40
N GLN A 235 6.67 13.79 6.38
CA GLN A 235 7.08 13.58 7.76
C GLN A 235 8.02 12.36 7.90
N LEU A 236 7.70 11.25 7.23
CA LEU A 236 8.58 10.08 7.19
C LEU A 236 9.92 10.36 6.49
N THR A 237 9.93 11.22 5.48
CA THR A 237 11.15 11.65 4.76
C THR A 237 12.08 12.42 5.69
N ASP A 238 11.53 13.37 6.44
CA ASP A 238 12.27 14.19 7.39
C ASP A 238 12.88 13.31 8.50
N LEU A 239 12.07 12.39 9.06
CA LEU A 239 12.50 11.45 10.10
C LEU A 239 13.50 10.40 9.59
N ALA A 240 13.47 10.05 8.30
CA ALA A 240 14.45 9.17 7.68
C ALA A 240 15.76 9.91 7.29
N GLY A 241 15.75 11.24 7.26
CA GLY A 241 16.86 12.08 6.82
C GLY A 241 18.22 11.73 7.41
N PRO A 242 18.37 11.58 8.74
CA PRO A 242 19.64 11.22 9.36
C PRO A 242 20.22 9.88 8.85
N ARG A 243 19.36 8.87 8.69
CA ARG A 243 19.75 7.58 8.10
C ARG A 243 20.17 7.71 6.64
N LEU A 244 19.48 8.55 5.87
CA LEU A 244 19.79 8.80 4.47
C LEU A 244 21.12 9.55 4.28
N ARG A 245 21.58 10.31 5.28
CA ARG A 245 22.89 10.99 5.27
C ARG A 245 24.02 10.17 5.88
N GLY A 246 23.69 9.10 6.62
CA GLY A 246 24.68 8.25 7.30
C GLY A 246 25.11 8.79 8.65
N ASP A 247 24.26 9.59 9.29
CA ASP A 247 24.55 10.24 10.55
C ASP A 247 24.68 9.17 11.67
N CYS A 248 25.61 9.38 12.61
CA CYS A 248 25.92 8.44 13.70
C CYS A 248 24.70 8.12 14.60
N ASP A 249 23.76 9.06 14.71
CA ASP A 249 22.55 8.99 15.55
C ASP A 249 21.33 8.38 14.82
N ALA A 250 21.55 7.71 13.67
CA ALA A 250 20.47 7.14 12.86
C ALA A 250 19.57 6.14 13.62
N GLY A 251 20.09 5.47 14.67
CA GLY A 251 19.32 4.54 15.50
C GLY A 251 18.18 5.22 16.28
N ASP A 252 18.46 6.36 16.93
CA ASP A 252 17.45 7.11 17.68
C ASP A 252 16.40 7.73 16.74
N SER A 253 16.84 8.15 15.55
CA SER A 253 15.96 8.64 14.48
C SER A 253 14.97 7.58 14.00
N LEU A 254 15.36 6.31 13.93
CA LEU A 254 14.47 5.21 13.52
C LEU A 254 13.43 4.87 14.58
N ASN A 255 13.80 4.88 15.86
CA ASN A 255 12.83 4.73 16.94
C ASN A 255 11.81 5.88 16.89
N GLN A 256 12.26 7.12 16.69
CA GLN A 256 11.37 8.27 16.55
C GLN A 256 10.46 8.17 15.32
N LEU A 257 10.97 7.64 14.19
CA LEU A 257 10.19 7.41 12.96
C LEU A 257 8.95 6.55 13.22
N TRP A 258 9.09 5.50 14.03
CA TRP A 258 7.99 4.60 14.36
C TRP A 258 7.08 5.11 15.48
N LEU A 259 7.59 5.96 16.38
CA LEU A 259 6.82 6.52 17.50
C LEU A 259 6.01 7.76 17.12
N ASP A 260 6.43 8.53 16.11
CA ASP A 260 5.76 9.77 15.67
C ASP A 260 4.30 9.57 15.22
N GLY A 261 3.94 8.36 14.77
CA GLY A 261 2.60 8.06 14.29
C GLY A 261 2.41 8.23 12.79
N ALA A 262 3.38 8.80 12.04
CA ALA A 262 3.23 9.06 10.61
C ALA A 262 2.93 7.80 9.79
N ALA A 263 3.60 6.68 10.08
CA ALA A 263 3.36 5.40 9.40
C ALA A 263 1.92 4.89 9.65
N THR A 264 1.39 5.06 10.86
CA THR A 264 0.01 4.68 11.18
C THR A 264 -1.03 5.61 10.59
N ARG A 265 -0.75 6.92 10.57
CA ARG A 265 -1.59 7.88 9.86
C ARG A 265 -1.64 7.54 8.38
N LEU A 266 -0.51 7.17 7.77
CA LEU A 266 -0.47 6.74 6.38
C LEU A 266 -1.35 5.51 6.11
N LEU A 267 -1.33 4.50 7.00
CA LEU A 267 -2.28 3.36 6.92
C LEU A 267 -3.74 3.82 6.94
N ARG A 268 -4.08 4.76 7.84
CA ARG A 268 -5.44 5.33 7.88
C ARG A 268 -5.77 6.05 6.57
N GLU A 269 -4.84 6.82 6.00
CA GLU A 269 -5.07 7.52 4.73
C GLU A 269 -5.24 6.55 3.55
N PHE A 270 -4.49 5.44 3.50
CA PHE A 270 -4.73 4.36 2.53
C PHE A 270 -6.18 3.87 2.58
N VAL A 271 -6.67 3.56 3.77
CA VAL A 271 -8.01 2.98 3.92
C VAL A 271 -9.10 4.04 3.71
N THR A 272 -8.92 5.24 4.23
CA THR A 272 -9.94 6.30 4.17
C THR A 272 -10.14 6.80 2.74
N SER A 273 -9.06 6.99 2.00
CA SER A 273 -9.12 7.37 0.59
C SER A 273 -9.73 6.27 -0.29
N HIS A 274 -9.50 4.99 0.03
CA HIS A 274 -10.17 3.88 -0.65
C HIS A 274 -11.69 4.00 -0.48
N VAL A 275 -12.17 4.18 0.75
CA VAL A 275 -13.60 4.36 1.04
C VAL A 275 -14.15 5.60 0.31
N GLN A 276 -13.43 6.72 0.32
CA GLN A 276 -13.83 7.94 -0.37
C GLN A 276 -13.94 7.75 -1.89
N SER A 277 -13.07 6.93 -2.49
CA SER A 277 -13.12 6.65 -3.94
C SER A 277 -14.36 5.85 -4.37
N ILE A 278 -15.04 5.18 -3.42
CA ILE A 278 -16.24 4.38 -3.65
C ILE A 278 -17.50 5.14 -3.24
N PHE A 279 -17.49 5.71 -2.04
CA PHE A 279 -18.66 6.25 -1.35
C PHE A 279 -18.57 7.75 -1.06
N GLY A 280 -17.57 8.44 -1.62
CA GLY A 280 -17.46 9.89 -1.47
C GLY A 280 -18.66 10.59 -2.11
N ASP A 281 -19.09 11.70 -1.52
CA ASP A 281 -20.16 12.58 -2.03
C ASP A 281 -19.74 13.34 -3.30
N GLY A 282 -18.92 12.71 -4.13
CA GLY A 282 -18.57 13.17 -5.46
C GLY A 282 -19.78 13.09 -6.38
N GLU A 283 -20.82 13.87 -6.09
CA GLU A 283 -21.44 14.66 -7.15
C GLU A 283 -20.29 15.36 -7.88
N LYS A 284 -19.85 14.72 -8.97
CA LYS A 284 -18.77 15.10 -9.89
C LYS A 284 -18.18 16.48 -9.56
N LEU A 285 -17.20 16.51 -8.64
CA LEU A 285 -16.49 17.75 -8.31
C LEU A 285 -16.14 18.44 -9.64
N PRO A 286 -16.60 19.69 -9.87
CA PRO A 286 -16.35 20.39 -11.12
C PRO A 286 -14.86 20.36 -11.44
N LYS A 287 -14.49 20.35 -12.73
CA LYS A 287 -13.06 20.32 -13.12
C LYS A 287 -12.24 21.41 -12.41
N GLN A 288 -12.81 22.60 -12.15
CA GLN A 288 -12.16 23.65 -11.36
C GLN A 288 -11.85 23.26 -9.91
N ALA A 289 -12.68 22.46 -9.25
CA ALA A 289 -12.46 22.04 -7.86
C ALA A 289 -11.32 21.01 -7.71
N ARG A 290 -10.85 20.45 -8.83
CA ARG A 290 -9.71 19.52 -8.90
C ARG A 290 -8.37 20.21 -9.12
N LEU A 291 -8.38 21.47 -9.58
CA LEU A 291 -7.17 22.25 -9.79
C LEU A 291 -6.45 22.47 -8.45
N GLY A 292 -5.13 22.36 -8.48
CA GLY A 292 -4.27 22.53 -7.31
C GLY A 292 -4.30 21.35 -6.33
N ARG A 293 -4.83 20.20 -6.72
CA ARG A 293 -4.89 18.98 -5.89
C ARG A 293 -4.04 17.86 -6.48
N MET A 294 -3.62 16.92 -5.64
CA MET A 294 -2.79 15.79 -6.05
C MET A 294 -3.68 14.62 -6.48
N MET A 295 -4.40 14.79 -7.60
CA MET A 295 -5.37 13.80 -8.06
C MET A 295 -4.70 12.58 -8.73
N ALA A 296 -5.10 11.37 -8.33
CA ALA A 296 -4.70 10.11 -8.97
C ALA A 296 -5.69 8.99 -8.64
N SER A 297 -5.62 7.87 -9.37
CA SER A 297 -6.31 6.67 -8.91
C SER A 297 -5.70 6.19 -7.60
N TRP A 298 -6.51 5.57 -6.74
CA TRP A 298 -6.04 5.02 -5.47
C TRP A 298 -4.87 4.05 -5.67
N SER A 299 -4.98 3.17 -6.66
CA SER A 299 -3.99 2.14 -6.96
C SER A 299 -2.68 2.74 -7.45
N GLY A 300 -2.73 3.77 -8.29
CA GLY A 300 -1.55 4.50 -8.76
C GLY A 300 -0.83 5.24 -7.64
N ALA A 301 -1.56 6.05 -6.86
CA ALA A 301 -1.00 6.78 -5.73
C ALA A 301 -0.37 5.82 -4.70
N SER A 302 -1.06 4.73 -4.37
CA SER A 302 -0.61 3.79 -3.35
C SER A 302 0.56 2.93 -3.80
N SER A 303 0.61 2.57 -5.09
CA SER A 303 1.76 1.89 -5.69
C SER A 303 3.01 2.78 -5.65
N ALA A 304 2.88 4.05 -6.06
CA ALA A 304 3.99 5.00 -6.02
C ALA A 304 4.47 5.24 -4.58
N LEU A 305 3.56 5.38 -3.62
CA LEU A 305 3.93 5.54 -2.20
C LEU A 305 4.68 4.33 -1.65
N GLY A 306 4.21 3.11 -1.91
CA GLY A 306 4.92 1.90 -1.48
C GLY A 306 6.32 1.80 -2.08
N LEU A 307 6.44 2.10 -3.38
CA LEU A 307 7.72 2.17 -4.08
C LEU A 307 8.62 3.28 -3.53
N TYR A 308 8.06 4.42 -3.12
CA TYR A 308 8.79 5.53 -2.52
C TYR A 308 9.40 5.15 -1.16
N LEU A 309 8.57 4.63 -0.25
CA LEU A 309 8.99 4.21 1.08
C LEU A 309 10.10 3.14 1.01
N GLN A 310 10.02 2.27 0.01
CA GLN A 310 10.97 1.18 -0.17
C GLN A 310 12.24 1.58 -0.93
N ALA A 311 12.08 2.15 -2.13
CA ALA A 311 13.20 2.41 -3.01
C ALA A 311 13.88 3.74 -2.69
N VAL A 312 13.14 4.81 -2.44
CA VAL A 312 13.72 6.12 -2.16
C VAL A 312 14.18 6.21 -0.71
N LEU A 313 13.26 5.99 0.25
CA LEU A 313 13.59 6.12 1.68
C LEU A 313 14.33 4.90 2.25
N GLY A 314 14.11 3.70 1.70
CA GLY A 314 14.75 2.48 2.23
C GLY A 314 14.28 2.07 3.63
N ILE A 315 13.15 2.60 4.10
CA ILE A 315 12.56 2.33 5.43
C ILE A 315 11.49 1.24 5.39
N TRP A 316 11.24 0.66 4.22
CA TRP A 316 10.27 -0.40 4.00
C TRP A 316 10.96 -1.72 3.68
N ASN A 317 10.27 -2.85 3.92
CA ASN A 317 10.79 -4.20 3.68
C ASN A 317 12.17 -4.45 4.31
N ALA A 318 12.41 -3.92 5.51
CA ALA A 318 13.70 -4.06 6.20
C ALA A 318 14.91 -3.56 5.37
N GLY A 319 14.68 -2.60 4.46
CA GLY A 319 15.69 -2.09 3.52
C GLY A 319 16.03 -3.03 2.37
N GLN A 320 15.38 -4.20 2.28
CA GLN A 320 15.63 -5.19 1.24
C GLN A 320 14.94 -4.81 -0.08
N PRO A 321 15.52 -5.19 -1.24
CA PRO A 321 14.86 -5.04 -2.53
C PRO A 321 13.48 -5.72 -2.57
N VAL A 322 12.57 -5.17 -3.38
CA VAL A 322 11.25 -5.80 -3.62
C VAL A 322 11.49 -7.11 -4.36
N GLU A 323 10.73 -8.16 -4.09
CA GLU A 323 10.74 -9.35 -4.94
C GLU A 323 10.39 -8.96 -6.41
N THR A 324 11.05 -9.57 -7.39
CA THR A 324 11.01 -9.11 -8.78
C THR A 324 9.61 -9.16 -9.41
N ARG A 325 8.82 -10.22 -9.19
CA ARG A 325 7.45 -10.32 -9.71
C ARG A 325 6.54 -9.30 -9.05
N LEU A 326 6.68 -9.13 -7.74
CA LEU A 326 5.98 -8.12 -6.97
C LEU A 326 6.28 -6.71 -7.50
N LEU A 327 7.56 -6.37 -7.69
CA LEU A 327 7.99 -5.11 -8.26
C LEU A 327 7.37 -4.88 -9.65
N ARG A 328 7.46 -5.88 -10.52
CA ARG A 328 6.94 -5.82 -11.89
C ARG A 328 5.44 -5.55 -11.88
N ARG A 329 4.67 -6.20 -10.99
CA ARG A 329 3.23 -6.03 -10.86
C ARG A 329 2.85 -4.62 -10.39
N VAL A 330 3.49 -4.13 -9.33
CA VAL A 330 3.24 -2.79 -8.77
C VAL A 330 3.59 -1.69 -9.79
N LEU A 331 4.72 -1.83 -10.49
CA LEU A 331 5.12 -0.90 -11.55
C LEU A 331 4.15 -0.90 -12.74
N PHE A 332 3.58 -2.06 -13.09
CA PHE A 332 2.60 -2.13 -14.16
C PHE A 332 1.28 -1.42 -13.80
N ILE A 333 0.81 -1.57 -12.56
CA ILE A 333 -0.36 -0.84 -12.04
C ILE A 333 -0.08 0.68 -12.09
N LEU A 334 1.09 1.10 -11.62
CA LEU A 334 1.51 2.51 -11.68
C LEU A 334 1.60 3.04 -13.12
N LYS A 335 2.15 2.24 -14.03
CA LYS A 335 2.24 2.59 -15.46
C LYS A 335 0.85 2.81 -16.07
N GLN A 336 -0.11 1.94 -15.78
CA GLN A 336 -1.48 2.08 -16.29
C GLN A 336 -2.15 3.36 -15.78
N ASP A 337 -1.91 3.72 -14.52
CA ASP A 337 -2.40 4.97 -13.93
C ASP A 337 -1.77 6.21 -14.57
N LEU A 338 -0.45 6.20 -14.81
CA LEU A 338 0.26 7.29 -15.49
C LEU A 338 -0.23 7.50 -16.91
N ASP A 339 -0.43 6.43 -17.70
CA ASP A 339 -1.00 6.53 -19.05
C ASP A 339 -2.40 7.14 -19.05
N ARG A 340 -3.25 6.74 -18.09
CA ARG A 340 -4.63 7.26 -17.98
C ARG A 340 -4.66 8.73 -17.55
N SER A 341 -3.64 9.19 -16.83
CA SER A 341 -3.56 10.55 -16.27
C SER A 341 -2.59 11.47 -17.02
N ASP A 342 -2.09 11.06 -18.20
CA ASP A 342 -1.15 11.84 -19.04
C ASP A 342 -1.73 13.22 -19.44
N TYR A 343 -3.06 13.33 -19.57
CA TYR A 343 -3.76 14.59 -19.84
C TYR A 343 -3.50 15.70 -18.81
N VAL A 344 -3.04 15.34 -17.60
CA VAL A 344 -2.68 16.29 -16.55
C VAL A 344 -1.54 17.21 -16.98
N LEU A 345 -0.62 16.72 -17.82
CA LEU A 345 0.50 17.50 -18.33
C LEU A 345 0.06 18.67 -19.22
N GLU A 346 -1.13 18.58 -19.84
CA GLU A 346 -1.70 19.64 -20.67
C GLU A 346 -2.64 20.59 -19.90
N SER A 347 -2.90 20.30 -18.62
CA SER A 347 -3.91 21.03 -17.84
C SER A 347 -3.46 22.42 -17.38
N GLY A 348 -2.14 22.69 -17.40
CA GLY A 348 -1.53 23.90 -16.84
C GLY A 348 -1.47 23.93 -15.31
N ASP A 349 -1.99 22.92 -14.61
CA ASP A 349 -1.91 22.80 -13.16
C ASP A 349 -0.56 22.22 -12.72
N THR A 350 0.28 23.08 -12.13
CA THR A 350 1.63 22.72 -11.70
C THR A 350 1.64 21.67 -10.61
N ILE A 351 0.69 21.71 -9.65
CA ILE A 351 0.66 20.74 -8.55
C ILE A 351 0.34 19.34 -9.09
N SER A 352 -0.68 19.25 -9.96
CA SER A 352 -1.05 17.98 -10.59
C SER A 352 0.07 17.44 -11.49
N SER A 353 0.72 18.32 -12.27
CA SER A 353 1.86 17.95 -13.12
C SER A 353 3.07 17.47 -12.32
N ASP A 354 3.46 18.19 -11.28
CA ASP A 354 4.58 17.84 -10.40
C ASP A 354 4.30 16.54 -9.64
N PHE A 355 3.07 16.30 -9.21
CA PHE A 355 2.66 15.03 -8.58
C PHE A 355 2.64 13.86 -9.57
N TRP A 356 2.22 14.09 -10.82
CA TRP A 356 2.33 13.09 -11.89
C TRP A 356 3.79 12.73 -12.16
N PHE A 357 4.67 13.74 -12.25
CA PHE A 357 6.12 13.53 -12.41
C PHE A 357 6.72 12.77 -11.23
N TRP A 358 6.36 13.12 -10.00
CA TRP A 358 6.84 12.42 -8.81
C TRP A 358 6.53 10.92 -8.87
N ARG A 359 5.31 10.54 -9.26
CA ARG A 359 4.92 9.13 -9.44
C ARG A 359 5.76 8.44 -10.53
N ALA A 360 5.96 9.09 -11.67
CA ALA A 360 6.79 8.56 -12.75
C ALA A 360 8.26 8.39 -12.31
N PHE A 361 8.81 9.38 -11.64
CA PHE A 361 10.21 9.37 -11.19
C PHE A 361 10.46 8.30 -10.12
N VAL A 362 9.54 8.13 -9.17
CA VAL A 362 9.62 7.05 -8.17
C VAL A 362 9.64 5.68 -8.84
N GLY A 363 8.79 5.43 -9.84
CA GLY A 363 8.82 4.17 -10.60
C GLY A 363 10.16 3.91 -11.31
N ALA A 364 10.72 4.94 -11.95
CA ALA A 364 12.05 4.86 -12.56
C ALA A 364 13.16 4.60 -11.50
N PHE A 365 13.06 5.25 -10.35
CA PHE A 365 14.00 5.10 -9.25
C PHE A 365 14.00 3.68 -8.68
N SER A 366 12.81 3.10 -8.47
CA SER A 366 12.67 1.71 -8.02
C SER A 366 13.31 0.72 -8.99
N LEU A 367 13.14 0.92 -10.29
CA LEU A 367 13.78 0.09 -11.32
C LEU A 367 15.30 0.22 -11.29
N ALA A 368 15.81 1.44 -11.16
CA ALA A 368 17.24 1.70 -11.12
C ALA A 368 17.90 1.09 -9.86
N LYS A 369 17.22 1.16 -8.71
CA LYS A 369 17.70 0.56 -7.45
C LYS A 369 17.70 -0.96 -7.46
N HIS A 370 16.78 -1.60 -8.19
CA HIS A 370 16.64 -3.06 -8.22
C HIS A 370 17.80 -3.80 -8.93
N ARG A 371 18.67 -3.09 -9.67
CA ARG A 371 19.96 -3.52 -10.30
C ARG A 371 20.01 -4.86 -11.06
N CYS A 372 18.92 -5.60 -11.19
CA CYS A 372 18.84 -6.88 -11.91
C CYS A 372 18.03 -6.71 -13.22
N THR A 373 18.56 -5.92 -14.16
CA THR A 373 17.89 -5.54 -15.43
C THR A 373 18.00 -6.60 -16.54
N LYS A 374 18.44 -7.83 -16.21
CA LYS A 374 18.56 -8.92 -17.20
C LYS A 374 17.21 -9.54 -17.57
N GLU A 375 16.16 -9.33 -16.78
CA GLU A 375 14.81 -9.74 -17.14
C GLU A 375 14.19 -8.78 -18.17
N SER A 376 13.80 -9.31 -19.33
CA SER A 376 13.22 -8.55 -20.44
C SER A 376 11.98 -7.72 -20.05
N GLY A 377 11.19 -8.21 -19.09
CA GLY A 377 10.00 -7.54 -18.57
C GLY A 377 10.33 -6.24 -17.84
N LEU A 378 11.34 -6.23 -16.95
CA LEU A 378 11.75 -5.03 -16.22
C LEU A 378 12.42 -4.00 -17.13
N ARG A 379 13.20 -4.45 -18.13
CA ARG A 379 13.81 -3.54 -19.12
C ARG A 379 12.75 -2.78 -19.92
N THR A 380 11.64 -3.43 -20.25
CA THR A 380 10.52 -2.79 -20.96
C THR A 380 9.88 -1.71 -20.09
N LEU A 381 9.63 -2.01 -18.81
CA LEU A 381 9.10 -1.03 -17.85
C LEU A 381 10.08 0.15 -17.67
N GLN A 382 11.39 -0.11 -17.62
CA GLN A 382 12.40 0.94 -17.52
C GLN A 382 12.28 1.94 -18.67
N LEU A 383 12.17 1.46 -19.91
CA LEU A 383 12.00 2.34 -21.06
C LEU A 383 10.69 3.14 -21.01
N MET A 384 9.62 2.55 -20.51
CA MET A 384 8.32 3.23 -20.34
C MET A 384 8.38 4.34 -19.27
N PHE A 385 9.00 4.08 -18.13
CA PHE A 385 9.16 5.10 -17.09
C PHE A 385 10.13 6.22 -17.49
N GLU A 386 11.20 5.90 -18.24
CA GLU A 386 12.04 6.90 -18.89
C GLU A 386 11.23 7.75 -19.89
N ASP A 387 10.28 7.15 -20.62
CA ASP A 387 9.37 7.88 -21.51
C ASP A 387 8.44 8.86 -20.77
N PHE A 388 7.85 8.43 -19.64
CA PHE A 388 7.03 9.33 -18.82
C PHE A 388 7.81 10.55 -18.34
N ILE A 389 9.03 10.36 -17.86
CA ILE A 389 9.90 11.47 -17.44
C ILE A 389 10.18 12.41 -18.63
N ARG A 390 10.40 11.87 -19.84
CA ARG A 390 10.61 12.68 -21.05
C ARG A 390 9.39 13.53 -21.42
N ARG A 391 8.18 13.00 -21.30
CA ARG A 391 6.95 13.77 -21.57
C ARG A 391 6.84 14.96 -20.62
N TRP A 392 7.14 14.76 -19.34
CA TRP A 392 7.15 15.87 -18.39
C TRP A 392 8.27 16.88 -18.67
N ILE A 393 9.48 16.44 -19.01
CA ILE A 393 10.60 17.30 -19.46
C ILE A 393 10.18 18.21 -20.62
N GLN A 394 9.55 17.64 -21.65
CA GLN A 394 9.10 18.38 -22.83
C GLN A 394 8.05 19.43 -22.49
N LYS A 395 7.21 19.16 -21.48
CA LYS A 395 6.13 20.06 -21.07
C LYS A 395 6.60 21.19 -20.18
N MET A 396 7.55 20.92 -19.30
CA MET A 396 8.11 21.90 -18.38
C MET A 396 9.30 22.67 -18.97
N ASP A 397 9.74 22.31 -20.18
CA ASP A 397 10.89 22.88 -20.89
C ASP A 397 12.13 23.00 -20.00
N THR A 398 12.45 21.93 -19.28
CA THR A 398 13.59 21.89 -18.36
C THR A 398 14.48 20.69 -18.61
N THR A 399 15.78 20.94 -18.70
CA THR A 399 16.81 19.90 -18.76
C THR A 399 17.69 19.89 -17.52
N GLN A 400 17.44 20.78 -16.56
CA GLN A 400 18.28 20.93 -15.38
C GLN A 400 17.81 20.01 -14.26
N TRP A 401 18.70 19.12 -13.80
CA TRP A 401 18.39 18.22 -12.68
C TRP A 401 17.99 18.99 -11.42
N GLY A 402 18.64 20.11 -11.11
CA GLY A 402 18.32 20.93 -9.93
C GLY A 402 16.88 21.47 -9.92
N GLU A 403 16.30 21.79 -11.08
CA GLU A 403 14.89 22.18 -11.17
C GLU A 403 13.98 20.98 -10.93
N ALA A 404 14.24 19.87 -11.62
CA ALA A 404 13.45 18.64 -11.47
C ALA A 404 13.47 18.13 -10.03
N ARG A 405 14.64 18.15 -9.38
CA ARG A 405 14.81 17.80 -7.98
C ARG A 405 13.95 18.66 -7.07
N ARG A 406 13.95 19.98 -7.24
CA ARG A 406 13.11 20.88 -6.45
C ARG A 406 11.63 20.55 -6.59
N ARG A 407 11.18 20.17 -7.79
CA ARG A 407 9.80 19.74 -8.05
C ARG A 407 9.46 18.43 -7.32
N LEU A 408 10.38 17.48 -7.28
CA LEU A 408 10.23 16.26 -6.49
C LEU A 408 10.15 16.55 -4.98
N GLU A 409 11.01 17.42 -4.47
CA GLU A 409 11.04 17.86 -3.06
C GLU A 409 9.73 18.55 -2.65
N LEU A 410 9.16 19.38 -3.54
CA LEU A 410 7.85 20.00 -3.33
C LEU A 410 6.71 19.00 -3.17
N ILE A 411 6.87 17.76 -3.64
CA ILE A 411 5.92 16.66 -3.43
C ILE A 411 6.33 15.83 -2.22
N ALA A 412 7.41 15.05 -2.31
CA ALA A 412 8.00 14.29 -1.20
C ALA A 412 9.30 13.66 -1.69
N PHE A 413 10.45 14.31 -1.50
CA PHE A 413 11.73 13.73 -1.90
C PHE A 413 12.83 14.22 -0.96
N PRO A 414 13.76 13.35 -0.53
CA PRO A 414 14.83 13.74 0.37
C PRO A 414 15.79 14.75 -0.28
N PRO A 415 16.20 15.82 0.44
CA PRO A 415 17.11 16.85 -0.08
C PRO A 415 18.56 16.37 -0.17
N THR A 416 18.89 15.20 0.39
CA THR A 416 20.19 14.53 0.20
C THR A 416 20.01 13.04 0.45
N VAL A 417 20.58 12.21 -0.42
CA VAL A 417 20.62 10.75 -0.23
C VAL A 417 22.06 10.28 -0.40
N LEU A 418 22.60 9.53 0.54
CA LEU A 418 23.92 8.89 0.42
C LEU A 418 24.07 8.18 -0.94
N GLY A 419 25.12 8.55 -1.68
CA GLY A 419 25.39 8.05 -3.03
C GLY A 419 24.59 8.76 -4.13
N GLU A 420 24.52 10.10 -4.06
CA GLU A 420 23.69 11.04 -4.86
C GLU A 420 23.73 10.96 -6.40
N ASP A 421 24.30 9.92 -7.01
CA ASP A 421 24.34 9.85 -8.48
C ASP A 421 23.09 9.18 -9.07
N LEU A 422 22.28 8.43 -8.32
CA LEU A 422 21.23 7.60 -8.94
C LEU A 422 20.09 8.41 -9.56
N GLY A 423 19.62 9.45 -8.86
CA GLY A 423 18.55 10.33 -9.34
C GLY A 423 18.99 11.12 -10.58
N GLU A 424 20.19 11.70 -10.52
CA GLU A 424 20.80 12.42 -11.64
C GLU A 424 21.07 11.50 -12.84
N GLN A 425 21.56 10.28 -12.61
CA GLN A 425 21.73 9.29 -13.68
C GLN A 425 20.40 8.92 -14.37
N ILE A 426 19.29 8.83 -13.62
CA ILE A 426 17.96 8.60 -14.21
C ILE A 426 17.57 9.80 -15.07
N TRP A 427 17.76 11.01 -14.54
CA TRP A 427 17.48 12.25 -15.24
C TRP A 427 18.27 12.39 -16.54
N ASP A 428 19.59 12.18 -16.49
CA ASP A 428 20.49 12.26 -17.65
C ASP A 428 20.13 11.26 -18.75
N ARG A 429 19.70 10.05 -18.38
CA ARG A 429 19.21 9.06 -19.35
C ARG A 429 17.93 9.52 -20.05
N ALA A 430 17.03 10.20 -19.34
CA ALA A 430 15.82 10.75 -19.93
C ALA A 430 16.12 11.94 -20.86
N VAL A 431 16.98 12.87 -20.42
CA VAL A 431 17.38 14.07 -21.19
C VAL A 431 18.19 13.70 -22.43
N SER A 432 19.18 12.81 -22.33
CA SER A 432 20.03 12.42 -23.47
C SER A 432 19.23 11.79 -24.62
N LYS A 433 18.11 11.14 -24.32
CA LYS A 433 17.19 10.57 -25.32
C LYS A 433 16.10 11.54 -25.79
N SER A 434 15.91 12.70 -25.17
CA SER A 434 14.99 13.74 -25.67
C SER A 434 15.63 14.61 -26.76
N ARG A 435 16.97 14.62 -26.84
CA ARG A 435 17.77 15.37 -27.83
C ARG A 435 17.95 14.67 -29.19
N ARG A 436 17.31 13.53 -29.44
CA ARG A 436 17.34 12.90 -30.77
C ARG A 436 16.16 13.43 -31.60
N PRO A 437 16.42 14.07 -32.75
CA PRO A 437 15.41 14.70 -33.59
C PRO A 437 14.41 13.71 -34.18
#